data_AF-A0A1S8X3W9-F1
#
_entry.id   AF-A0A1S8X3W9-F1
#
_cell.length_a   1.000
_cell.length_b   1.000
_cell.length_c   1.000
_cell.angle_alpha   90.00
_cell.angle_beta   90.00
_cell.angle_gamma   90.00
#
_symmetry.space_group_name_H-M   'P 1'
#
loop_
_entity.id
_entity.type
_entity.pdbx_description
1 polymer ?
#
loop_
_entity_poly.entity_id
_entity_poly.type
_entity_poly.pdbx_seq_one_letter_code
_entity_poly.pdbx_strand_id
1 'polypeptide(L)'
;MSSTSQFGGSNDSSLEHCFTNIFALTDFGGIQYQKYVAKFDKEYTNALDDPIIKSYVLCQQNNVLSTWVRSKRENTEKHDPGAFSEFNKQLWVFWYGSGDFPNAATCILPELRMEDQGNWRQGLSYEIRTILFRALHNVVERCLLSKGFVRLGKWFIQPYKHNCTQD
;
A
#
# COMPACT_ATOMS: atom_id res chain seq x y z
N MET A 1 -68.44 -20.31 -4.00
CA MET A 1 -68.21 -18.86 -4.16
C MET A 1 -67.13 -18.49 -3.15
N SER A 2 -65.87 -18.48 -3.58
CA SER A 2 -65.11 -17.25 -3.88
C SER A 2 -64.81 -16.50 -2.57
N SER A 3 -63.57 -16.22 -2.16
CA SER A 3 -62.42 -15.88 -3.00
C SER A 3 -61.15 -16.00 -2.15
N THR A 4 -60.18 -16.76 -2.64
CA THR A 4 -58.78 -16.56 -2.32
C THR A 4 -58.33 -15.30 -3.04
N SER A 5 -57.93 -14.26 -2.31
CA SER A 5 -57.08 -13.20 -2.84
C SER A 5 -56.17 -12.70 -1.72
N GLN A 6 -55.01 -13.33 -1.66
CA GLN A 6 -53.76 -12.71 -1.23
C GLN A 6 -53.69 -11.30 -1.82
N PHE A 7 -53.40 -10.29 -1.01
CA PHE A 7 -52.48 -9.19 -1.33
C PHE A 7 -52.10 -8.52 0.00
N GLY A 8 -51.43 -9.29 0.87
CA GLY A 8 -50.55 -8.72 1.88
C GLY A 8 -49.28 -8.27 1.18
N GLY A 9 -49.34 -7.20 0.41
CA GLY A 9 -48.18 -6.55 -0.17
C GLY A 9 -47.43 -5.76 0.91
N SER A 10 -46.85 -6.45 1.89
CA SER A 10 -45.73 -5.87 2.63
C SER A 10 -44.63 -5.66 1.60
N ASN A 11 -44.42 -4.39 1.23
CA ASN A 11 -43.32 -3.98 0.37
C ASN A 11 -42.03 -4.55 0.98
N ASP A 12 -41.55 -5.66 0.41
CA ASP A 12 -40.29 -6.25 0.77
C ASP A 12 -39.19 -5.38 0.15
N SER A 13 -38.99 -4.20 0.73
CA SER A 13 -37.89 -3.29 0.41
C SER A 13 -36.60 -3.78 1.07
N SER A 14 -36.36 -5.08 1.00
CA SER A 14 -35.16 -5.70 1.54
C SER A 14 -33.96 -5.31 0.70
N LEU A 15 -32.93 -4.76 1.37
CA LEU A 15 -31.67 -4.39 0.76
C LEU A 15 -30.67 -5.55 0.74
N GLU A 16 -31.07 -6.75 1.17
CA GLU A 16 -30.20 -7.92 1.30
C GLU A 16 -29.67 -8.45 -0.05
N HIS A 17 -30.36 -8.11 -1.14
CA HIS A 17 -29.97 -8.44 -2.52
C HIS A 17 -29.43 -7.23 -3.29
N CYS A 18 -29.13 -6.12 -2.62
CA CYS A 18 -28.46 -4.99 -3.24
C CYS A 18 -26.96 -5.24 -3.29
N PHE A 19 -26.45 -5.52 -4.50
CA PHE A 19 -25.01 -5.64 -4.72
C PHE A 19 -24.33 -4.26 -4.73
N THR A 20 -23.18 -4.17 -4.08
CA THR A 20 -22.30 -3.00 -4.10
C THR A 20 -21.00 -3.33 -4.83
N ASN A 21 -20.33 -2.30 -5.34
CA ASN A 21 -18.97 -2.38 -5.88
C ASN A 21 -17.90 -2.28 -4.79
N ILE A 22 -18.28 -2.32 -3.51
CA ILE A 22 -17.38 -2.35 -2.35
C ILE A 22 -17.07 -3.80 -2.00
N PHE A 23 -15.81 -4.19 -2.20
CA PHE A 23 -15.31 -5.51 -1.83
C PHE A 23 -14.57 -5.43 -0.50
N ALA A 24 -15.04 -6.18 0.51
CA ALA A 24 -14.35 -6.32 1.78
C ALA A 24 -13.13 -7.25 1.60
N LEU A 25 -11.92 -6.68 1.67
CA LEU A 25 -10.68 -7.43 1.45
C LEU A 25 -10.16 -8.10 2.73
N THR A 26 -10.21 -7.38 3.85
CA THR A 26 -9.67 -7.85 5.14
C THR A 26 -10.22 -7.01 6.29
N ASP A 27 -10.23 -7.58 7.48
CA ASP A 27 -10.34 -6.81 8.73
C ASP A 27 -8.99 -6.13 9.04
N PHE A 28 -9.05 -4.93 9.63
CA PHE A 28 -7.90 -4.17 10.10
C PHE A 28 -7.50 -4.53 11.54
N GLY A 29 -8.35 -5.27 12.26
CA GLY A 29 -8.08 -5.77 13.60
C GLY A 29 -6.86 -6.70 13.59
N GLY A 30 -5.70 -6.20 14.00
CA GLY A 30 -4.43 -6.94 14.04
C GLY A 30 -3.28 -6.22 13.33
N ILE A 31 -3.51 -5.10 12.66
CA ILE A 31 -2.46 -4.38 11.93
C ILE A 31 -1.52 -3.66 12.89
N GLN A 32 -0.24 -3.80 12.62
CA GLN A 32 0.87 -3.07 13.23
C GLN A 32 1.66 -2.33 12.17
N TYR A 33 2.35 -1.26 12.58
CA TYR A 33 3.23 -0.52 11.69
C TYR A 33 4.49 -0.04 12.39
N GLN A 34 5.54 0.11 11.59
CA GLN A 34 6.78 0.79 11.97
C GLN A 34 7.19 1.76 10.87
N LYS A 35 7.71 2.90 11.31
CA LYS A 35 8.23 3.98 10.48
C LYS A 35 9.73 4.04 10.67
N TYR A 36 10.47 4.07 9.57
CA TYR A 36 11.91 4.16 9.55
C TYR A 36 12.39 5.39 8.77
N VAL A 37 13.45 5.99 9.28
CA VAL A 37 14.15 7.13 8.68
C VAL A 37 15.65 6.86 8.65
N ALA A 38 16.39 7.54 7.77
CA ALA A 38 17.83 7.44 7.76
C ALA A 38 18.41 7.98 9.08
N LYS A 39 19.40 7.26 9.66
CA LYS A 39 20.10 7.70 10.88
C LYS A 39 20.87 8.99 10.70
N PHE A 40 21.46 9.14 9.52
CA PHE A 40 22.30 10.27 9.16
C PHE A 40 21.69 10.99 7.96
N ASP A 41 21.70 12.32 8.01
CA ASP A 41 21.36 13.13 6.85
C ASP A 41 22.53 13.11 5.87
N LYS A 42 22.45 12.19 4.91
CA LYS A 42 23.44 12.04 3.85
C LYS A 42 22.74 12.20 2.51
N GLU A 43 23.30 13.06 1.67
CA GLU A 43 22.83 13.20 0.30
C GLU A 43 23.37 12.05 -0.56
N TYR A 44 22.50 11.48 -1.38
CA TYR A 44 22.83 10.40 -2.30
C TYR A 44 22.60 10.90 -3.72
N THR A 45 23.65 10.88 -4.55
CA THR A 45 23.55 11.27 -5.97
C THR A 45 22.70 10.28 -6.78
N ASN A 46 22.66 9.02 -6.35
CA ASN A 46 21.85 7.97 -6.96
C ASN A 46 20.75 7.49 -5.99
N ALA A 47 19.51 7.43 -6.48
CA ALA A 47 18.38 6.93 -5.71
C ALA A 47 18.54 5.47 -5.26
N LEU A 48 19.26 4.66 -6.04
CA LEU A 48 19.52 3.27 -5.72
C LEU A 48 20.50 3.11 -4.56
N ASP A 49 21.29 4.13 -4.24
CA ASP A 49 22.24 4.10 -3.12
C ASP A 49 21.59 4.44 -1.77
N ASP A 50 20.40 5.03 -1.82
CA ASP A 50 19.65 5.45 -0.65
C ASP A 50 19.18 4.23 0.19
N PRO A 51 19.51 4.18 1.49
CA PRO A 51 19.15 3.06 2.35
C PRO A 51 17.63 2.87 2.50
N ILE A 52 16.82 3.93 2.37
CA ILE A 52 15.35 3.83 2.38
C ILE A 52 14.87 3.05 1.15
N ILE A 53 15.41 3.37 -0.02
CA ILE A 53 15.02 2.72 -1.28
C ILE A 53 15.51 1.28 -1.31
N LYS A 54 16.76 1.02 -0.89
CA LYS A 54 17.29 -0.34 -0.76
C LYS A 54 16.45 -1.20 0.18
N SER A 55 16.14 -0.68 1.37
CA SER A 55 15.30 -1.40 2.36
C SER A 55 13.89 -1.62 1.83
N TYR A 56 13.31 -0.65 1.11
CA TYR A 56 12.03 -0.83 0.44
C TYR A 56 12.07 -2.00 -0.56
N VAL A 57 13.09 -2.08 -1.41
CA VAL A 57 13.25 -3.20 -2.36
C VAL A 57 13.37 -4.54 -1.62
N LEU A 58 14.15 -4.60 -0.53
CA LEU A 58 14.26 -5.80 0.30
C LEU A 58 12.92 -6.21 0.93
N CYS A 59 12.13 -5.25 1.43
CA CYS A 59 10.77 -5.51 1.90
C CYS A 59 9.91 -6.12 0.78
N GLN A 60 9.98 -5.55 -0.43
CA GLN A 60 9.21 -6.02 -1.57
C GLN A 60 9.61 -7.46 -1.98
N GLN A 61 10.89 -7.81 -1.89
CA GLN A 61 11.39 -9.18 -2.15
C GLN A 61 10.93 -10.18 -1.10
N ASN A 62 10.81 -9.76 0.15
CA ASN A 62 10.35 -10.59 1.27
C ASN A 62 8.82 -10.56 1.48
N ASN A 63 8.06 -10.07 0.50
CA ASN A 63 6.59 -9.94 0.56
C ASN A 63 6.08 -9.19 1.80
N VAL A 64 6.88 -8.25 2.29
CA VAL A 64 6.48 -7.37 3.39
C VAL A 64 5.63 -6.24 2.83
N LEU A 65 4.49 -5.98 3.47
CA LEU A 65 3.62 -4.87 3.12
C LEU A 65 4.31 -3.55 3.48
N SER A 66 4.83 -2.83 2.49
CA SER A 66 5.60 -1.61 2.71
C SER A 66 5.35 -0.54 1.65
N THR A 67 5.68 0.69 2.01
CA THR A 67 5.75 1.84 1.10
C THR A 67 6.76 2.84 1.61
N TRP A 68 7.37 3.61 0.72
CA TRP A 68 8.16 4.77 1.10
C TRP A 68 7.41 6.06 0.75
N VAL A 69 7.69 7.12 1.49
CA VAL A 69 7.07 8.44 1.33
C VAL A 69 8.19 9.48 1.27
N ARG A 70 8.02 10.46 0.40
CA ARG A 70 8.83 11.67 0.37
C ARG A 70 8.01 12.88 0.82
N SER A 71 8.58 13.73 1.66
CA SER A 71 7.99 15.00 2.07
C SER A 71 8.99 16.14 1.90
N LYS A 72 8.46 17.35 1.69
CA LYS A 72 9.28 18.55 1.51
C LYS A 72 10.03 18.87 2.81
N ARG A 73 11.29 19.30 2.70
CA ARG A 73 12.04 19.88 3.83
C ARG A 73 11.57 21.33 4.03
N GLU A 74 11.31 21.73 5.28
CA GLU A 74 10.74 23.05 5.58
C GLU A 74 11.65 24.24 5.20
N ASN A 75 12.95 24.01 4.93
CA ASN A 75 13.97 25.06 4.78
C ASN A 75 14.54 25.28 3.35
N THR A 76 13.93 24.74 2.28
CA THR A 76 14.46 24.88 0.91
C THR A 76 13.50 25.67 0.01
N GLU A 77 13.92 26.89 -0.37
CA GLU A 77 13.10 27.87 -1.10
C GLU A 77 12.99 27.60 -2.61
N LYS A 78 13.89 26.79 -3.19
CA LYS A 78 13.83 26.41 -4.60
C LYS A 78 14.10 24.92 -4.72
N HIS A 79 13.09 24.17 -5.14
CA HIS A 79 13.18 22.73 -5.33
C HIS A 79 12.99 22.41 -6.80
N ASP A 80 13.96 21.73 -7.39
CA ASP A 80 13.71 20.95 -8.61
C ASP A 80 12.91 19.70 -8.20
N PRO A 81 11.69 19.47 -8.73
CA PRO A 81 10.93 18.25 -8.45
C PRO A 81 11.69 16.96 -8.80
N GLY A 82 12.70 17.05 -9.65
CA GLY A 82 13.62 15.97 -10.00
C GLY A 82 14.76 15.74 -9.00
N ALA A 83 15.03 16.67 -8.08
CA ALA A 83 16.13 16.57 -7.13
C ALA A 83 15.83 15.58 -6.00
N PHE A 84 16.36 14.37 -6.12
CA PHE A 84 16.12 13.26 -5.19
C PHE A 84 16.62 13.53 -3.75
N SER A 85 17.73 14.26 -3.57
CA SER A 85 18.37 14.47 -2.27
C SER A 85 17.64 15.44 -1.34
N GLU A 86 16.87 16.36 -1.89
CA GLU A 86 16.35 17.51 -1.14
C GLU A 86 15.08 17.18 -0.32
N PHE A 87 14.58 15.95 -0.37
CA PHE A 87 13.36 15.54 0.32
C PHE A 87 13.66 14.74 1.59
N ASN A 88 12.78 14.87 2.58
CA ASN A 88 12.69 13.91 3.67
C ASN A 88 12.13 12.60 3.13
N LYS A 89 12.74 11.48 3.51
CA LYS A 89 12.36 10.15 3.05
C LYS A 89 12.08 9.26 4.25
N GLN A 90 11.00 8.52 4.17
CA GLN A 90 10.53 7.67 5.25
C GLN A 90 10.06 6.35 4.67
N LEU A 91 10.44 5.25 5.30
CA LEU A 91 9.97 3.91 4.97
C LEU A 91 8.91 3.50 5.99
N TRP A 92 7.77 3.03 5.50
CA TRP A 92 6.67 2.52 6.30
C TRP A 92 6.48 1.05 6.03
N VAL A 93 6.39 0.28 7.10
CA VAL A 93 6.21 -1.17 7.06
C VAL A 93 5.00 -1.55 7.89
N PHE A 94 4.21 -2.48 7.37
CA PHE A 94 2.98 -2.96 7.96
C PHE A 94 2.99 -4.47 8.04
N TRP A 95 2.43 -5.02 9.11
CA TRP A 95 2.21 -6.46 9.24
C TRP A 95 0.97 -6.72 10.09
N TYR A 96 0.52 -7.96 10.07
CA TYR A 96 -0.62 -8.43 10.85
C TYR A 96 -0.15 -9.34 11.97
N GLY A 97 -0.71 -9.16 13.17
CA GLY A 97 -0.44 -10.00 14.35
C GLY A 97 -0.16 -9.17 15.59
N SER A 98 0.33 -9.81 16.66
CA SER A 98 0.68 -9.17 17.94
C SER A 98 2.17 -9.25 18.28
N GLY A 99 3.00 -9.79 17.38
CA GLY A 99 4.45 -9.91 17.57
C GLY A 99 5.25 -8.82 16.84
N ASP A 100 6.57 -8.88 16.98
CA ASP A 100 7.51 -7.98 16.31
C ASP A 100 7.45 -8.10 14.79
N PHE A 101 7.98 -7.10 14.09
CA PHE A 101 8.05 -7.07 12.63
C PHE A 101 8.81 -8.31 12.10
N PRO A 102 8.13 -9.25 11.42
CA PRO A 102 8.79 -10.40 10.83
C PRO A 102 9.79 -9.94 9.76
N ASN A 103 10.97 -10.55 9.69
CA ASN A 103 12.02 -10.22 8.70
C ASN A 103 12.66 -8.83 8.88
N ALA A 104 12.58 -8.22 10.07
CA ALA A 104 13.25 -6.95 10.37
C ALA A 104 14.75 -6.96 10.01
N ALA A 105 15.46 -8.02 10.38
CA ALA A 105 16.90 -8.15 10.15
C ALA A 105 17.30 -8.26 8.67
N THR A 106 16.42 -8.76 7.81
CA THR A 106 16.70 -8.93 6.37
C THR A 106 16.19 -7.76 5.55
N CYS A 107 15.13 -7.08 6.00
CA CYS A 107 14.48 -6.03 5.23
C CYS A 107 15.00 -4.63 5.57
N ILE A 108 15.40 -4.39 6.81
CA ILE A 108 15.78 -3.07 7.30
C ILE A 108 17.30 -2.97 7.39
N LEU A 109 17.87 -2.07 6.61
CA LEU A 109 19.29 -1.80 6.63
C LEU A 109 19.71 -1.09 7.93
N PRO A 110 20.93 -1.36 8.45
CA PRO A 110 21.42 -0.81 9.71
C PRO A 110 21.58 0.70 9.71
N GLU A 111 21.63 1.35 8.54
CA GLU A 111 21.65 2.80 8.38
C GLU A 111 20.29 3.45 8.68
N LEU A 112 19.23 2.66 8.81
CA LEU A 112 17.90 3.13 9.19
C LEU A 112 17.68 3.02 10.70
N ARG A 113 16.90 3.95 11.25
CA ARG A 113 16.39 3.91 12.62
C ARG A 113 14.87 3.92 12.60
N MET A 114 14.27 3.20 13.53
CA MET A 114 12.84 3.31 13.80
C MET A 114 12.58 4.69 14.43
N GLU A 115 11.66 5.44 13.85
CA GLU A 115 11.23 6.75 14.34
C GLU A 115 9.88 6.67 15.06
N ASP A 116 8.98 5.82 14.56
CA ASP A 116 7.63 5.67 15.09
C ASP A 116 7.14 4.23 14.94
N GLN A 117 6.23 3.82 15.82
CA GLN A 117 5.57 2.52 15.78
C GLN A 117 4.19 2.60 16.40
N GLY A 118 3.29 1.76 15.92
CA GLY A 118 1.96 1.67 16.51
C GLY A 118 1.16 0.49 16.01
N ASN A 119 -0.05 0.39 16.53
CA ASN A 119 -0.96 -0.70 16.20
C ASN A 119 -2.41 -0.23 16.08
N TRP A 120 -3.25 -1.10 15.54
CA TRP A 120 -4.67 -0.85 15.34
C TRP A 120 -5.44 -0.52 16.63
N ARG A 121 -5.02 -1.04 17.80
CA ARG A 121 -5.73 -0.82 19.08
C ARG A 121 -5.60 0.61 19.57
N GLN A 122 -4.48 1.25 19.26
CA GLN A 122 -4.24 2.67 19.55
C GLN A 122 -5.02 3.60 18.60
N GLY A 123 -5.64 3.03 17.56
CA GLY A 123 -6.28 3.76 16.48
C GLY A 123 -5.28 4.13 15.38
N LEU A 124 -5.69 4.00 14.13
CA LEU A 124 -4.90 4.42 12.98
C LEU A 124 -5.36 5.82 12.54
N SER A 125 -4.44 6.78 12.55
CA SER A 125 -4.71 8.13 12.04
C SER A 125 -5.12 8.08 10.56
N TYR A 126 -5.74 9.16 10.05
CA TYR A 126 -6.05 9.24 8.62
C TYR A 126 -4.80 9.11 7.75
N GLU A 127 -3.70 9.77 8.15
CA GLU A 127 -2.42 9.67 7.46
C GLU A 127 -1.93 8.21 7.38
N ILE A 128 -1.88 7.49 8.49
CA ILE A 128 -1.42 6.09 8.51
C ILE A 128 -2.32 5.22 7.63
N ARG A 129 -3.64 5.43 7.67
CA ARG A 129 -4.59 4.72 6.79
C ARG A 129 -4.31 4.97 5.31
N THR A 130 -3.97 6.20 4.92
CA THR A 130 -3.61 6.50 3.52
C THR A 130 -2.28 5.86 3.10
N ILE A 131 -1.31 5.78 4.01
CA ILE A 131 -0.01 5.14 3.75
C ILE A 131 -0.18 3.64 3.64
N LEU A 132 -0.95 3.01 4.53
CA LEU A 132 -1.32 1.60 4.47
C LEU A 132 -2.02 1.28 3.15
N PHE A 133 -2.99 2.10 2.75
CA PHE A 133 -3.70 1.95 1.48
C PHE A 133 -2.73 2.00 0.30
N ARG A 134 -1.76 2.92 0.31
CA ARG A 134 -0.70 2.97 -0.70
C ARG A 134 0.14 1.69 -0.73
N ALA A 135 0.55 1.17 0.42
CA ALA A 135 1.30 -0.08 0.50
C ALA A 135 0.50 -1.26 -0.08
N LEU A 136 -0.81 -1.34 0.23
CA LEU A 136 -1.70 -2.36 -0.34
C LEU A 136 -1.81 -2.23 -1.85
N HIS A 137 -1.98 -1.00 -2.35
CA HIS A 137 -2.03 -0.73 -3.78
C HIS A 137 -0.73 -1.12 -4.49
N ASN A 138 0.44 -0.90 -3.87
CA ASN A 138 1.71 -1.34 -4.43
C ASN A 138 1.76 -2.86 -4.59
N VAL A 139 1.23 -3.62 -3.62
CA VAL A 139 1.16 -5.09 -3.70
C VAL A 139 0.21 -5.53 -4.82
N VAL A 140 -0.97 -4.93 -4.91
CA VAL A 140 -1.94 -5.23 -5.98
C VAL A 140 -1.33 -4.92 -7.34
N GLU A 141 -0.71 -3.75 -7.48
CA GLU A 141 -0.01 -3.34 -8.70
C GLU A 141 1.07 -4.34 -9.08
N ARG A 142 1.98 -4.70 -8.17
CA ARG A 142 3.03 -5.70 -8.43
C ARG A 142 2.46 -7.05 -8.86
N CYS A 143 1.37 -7.50 -8.23
CA CYS A 143 0.69 -8.75 -8.57
C CYS A 143 0.05 -8.70 -9.96
N LEU A 144 -0.52 -7.56 -10.36
CA LEU A 144 -1.08 -7.39 -11.70
C LEU A 144 0.02 -7.29 -12.76
N LEU A 145 1.06 -6.51 -12.49
CA LEU A 145 2.20 -6.35 -13.39
C LEU A 145 2.93 -7.69 -13.61
N SER A 146 3.09 -8.52 -12.58
CA SER A 146 3.71 -9.86 -12.73
C SER A 146 2.87 -10.81 -13.58
N LYS A 147 1.55 -10.58 -13.68
CA LYS A 147 0.63 -11.31 -14.56
C LYS A 147 0.54 -10.71 -15.97
N GLY A 148 1.36 -9.71 -16.29
CA GLY A 148 1.41 -9.08 -17.61
C GLY A 148 0.36 -8.00 -17.84
N PHE A 149 -0.30 -7.49 -16.79
CA PHE A 149 -1.08 -6.26 -16.89
C PHE A 149 -0.14 -5.06 -16.98
N VAL A 150 -0.62 -3.98 -17.59
CA VAL A 150 0.05 -2.69 -17.68
C VAL A 150 -0.82 -1.64 -17.02
N ARG A 151 -0.21 -0.73 -16.26
CA ARG A 151 -0.91 0.37 -15.61
C ARG A 151 -0.98 1.59 -16.53
N LEU A 152 -2.18 2.11 -16.76
CA LEU A 152 -2.43 3.39 -17.41
C LEU A 152 -3.27 4.28 -16.47
N GLY A 153 -2.60 5.21 -15.79
CA GLY A 153 -3.23 6.06 -14.79
C GLY A 153 -3.79 5.26 -13.60
N LYS A 154 -5.13 5.20 -13.50
CA LYS A 154 -5.86 4.43 -12.47
C LYS A 154 -6.32 3.04 -12.95
N TRP A 155 -6.02 2.68 -14.20
CA TRP A 155 -6.50 1.45 -14.83
C TRP A 155 -5.37 0.44 -14.99
N PHE A 156 -5.72 -0.84 -14.89
CA PHE A 156 -4.84 -1.96 -15.25
C PHE A 156 -5.45 -2.67 -16.46
N ILE A 157 -4.68 -2.76 -17.54
CA ILE A 157 -5.12 -3.33 -18.81
C ILE A 157 -4.20 -4.50 -19.14
N GLN A 158 -4.77 -5.62 -19.57
CA GLN A 158 -3.99 -6.72 -20.12
C GLN A 158 -3.83 -6.50 -21.62
N PRO A 159 -2.61 -6.28 -22.14
CA PRO A 159 -2.40 -6.14 -23.57
C PRO A 159 -2.81 -7.42 -24.30
N TYR A 160 -3.50 -7.27 -25.43
CA TYR A 160 -3.82 -8.42 -26.28
C TYR A 160 -2.53 -8.94 -26.92
N LYS A 161 -2.17 -10.18 -26.61
CA LYS A 161 -1.06 -10.86 -27.29
C LYS A 161 -1.62 -11.43 -28.58
N HIS A 162 -1.35 -10.76 -29.71
CA HIS A 162 -1.61 -11.38 -31.01
C HIS A 162 -0.68 -12.59 -31.11
N ASN A 163 -1.25 -13.79 -31.19
CA ASN A 163 -0.47 -14.97 -31.53
C ASN A 163 0.01 -14.74 -32.98
N CYS A 164 1.23 -14.23 -33.15
CA CYS A 164 1.97 -14.52 -34.37
C CYS A 164 2.29 -16.01 -34.29
N THR A 165 1.38 -16.83 -34.80
CA THR A 165 1.74 -18.13 -35.37
C THR A 165 2.84 -17.85 -36.39
N GLN A 166 4.09 -18.07 -35.97
CA GLN A 166 5.23 -18.23 -36.86
C GLN A 166 5.55 -19.71 -36.88
N ASP A 167 5.23 -20.30 -38.04
CA ASP A 167 5.88 -21.39 -38.78
C ASP A 167 6.28 -22.68 -38.02
#